data_AF-A0A660ZPG3-F1
#
_entry.id   AF-A0A660ZPG3-F1
#
_cell.length_a   1.000
_cell.length_b   1.000
_cell.length_c   1.000
_cell.angle_alpha   90.00
_cell.angle_beta   90.00
_cell.angle_gamma   90.00
#
_symmetry.space_group_name_H-M   'P 1'
#
loop_
_entity.id
_entity.type
_entity.pdbx_description
1 polymer ?
#
loop_
_entity_poly.entity_id
_entity_poly.type
_entity_poly.pdbx_seq_one_letter_code
_entity_poly.pdbx_strand_id
1 'polypeptide(L)'
;RALRSPPYTPSYNGACEAGVGSIKRGAEQSAREGGRPGQWTLDDLEAARLFANEFGRPRRANQSPDEAWRARMRISAEERDAFAATYRLARLREERRRSSEEDLADPRRLARIERAAVSAALAELQYLKIRRD
;
A
#
# COMPACT_ATOMS: atom_id res chain seq x y z
N ARG A 1 4.75 0.40 17.93
CA ARG A 1 5.96 0.87 17.21
C ARG A 1 5.52 1.54 15.91
N ALA A 2 6.00 2.73 15.58
CA ALA A 2 5.62 3.43 14.35
C ALA A 2 6.25 2.75 13.11
N LEU A 3 5.45 2.50 12.06
CA LEU A 3 5.91 1.97 10.78
C LEU A 3 6.33 3.14 9.88
N ARG A 4 7.60 3.56 9.95
CA ARG A 4 8.12 4.64 9.12
C ARG A 4 8.63 4.09 7.78
N SER A 5 8.34 4.81 6.70
CA SER A 5 8.94 4.56 5.40
C SER A 5 10.47 4.71 5.48
N PRO A 6 11.26 3.88 4.78
CA PRO A 6 12.71 4.02 4.76
C PRO A 6 13.16 5.40 4.25
N PRO A 7 14.30 5.94 4.71
CA PRO A 7 14.84 7.20 4.22
C PRO A 7 14.99 7.21 2.69
N TYR A 8 14.67 8.34 2.06
CA TYR A 8 14.79 8.57 0.61
C TYR A 8 13.98 7.61 -0.27
N THR A 9 12.88 7.04 0.26
CA THR A 9 11.99 6.16 -0.50
C THR A 9 10.55 6.70 -0.59
N PRO A 10 10.33 7.85 -1.28
CA PRO A 10 9.00 8.46 -1.39
C PRO A 10 7.96 7.55 -2.06
N SER A 11 8.41 6.58 -2.86
CA SER A 11 7.55 5.57 -3.49
C SER A 11 6.75 4.74 -2.49
N TYR A 12 7.20 4.58 -1.24
CA TYR A 12 6.44 3.87 -0.20
C TYR A 12 5.12 4.57 0.15
N ASN A 13 5.06 5.90 -0.02
CA ASN A 13 3.87 6.69 0.25
C ASN A 13 3.08 7.00 -1.03
N GLY A 14 3.43 6.39 -2.18
CA GLY A 14 2.90 6.76 -3.48
C GLY A 14 1.38 6.71 -3.58
N ALA A 15 0.74 5.72 -2.94
CA ALA A 15 -0.73 5.63 -2.90
C ALA A 15 -1.36 6.82 -2.13
N CYS A 16 -0.76 7.21 -1.00
CA CYS A 16 -1.20 8.38 -0.23
C CYS A 16 -1.02 9.66 -1.03
N GLU A 17 0.13 9.86 -1.68
CA GLU A 17 0.40 11.04 -2.50
C GLU A 17 -0.56 11.16 -3.69
N ALA A 18 -0.83 10.03 -4.36
CA ALA A 18 -1.81 9.97 -5.43
C ALA A 18 -3.23 10.32 -4.93
N GLY A 19 -3.61 9.80 -3.77
CA GLY A 19 -4.87 10.12 -3.10
C GLY A 19 -4.99 11.61 -2.76
N VAL A 20 -3.97 12.19 -2.13
CA VAL A 20 -3.91 13.63 -1.81
C VAL A 20 -4.04 14.46 -3.08
N GLY A 21 -3.33 14.11 -4.15
CA GLY A 21 -3.44 14.79 -5.44
C GLY A 21 -4.86 14.72 -6.03
N SER A 22 -5.56 13.60 -5.85
CA SER A 22 -6.96 13.45 -6.29
C SER A 22 -7.90 14.36 -5.51
N ILE A 23 -7.77 14.40 -4.18
CA ILE A 23 -8.61 15.25 -3.32
C ILE A 23 -8.39 16.73 -3.63
N LYS A 24 -7.14 17.16 -3.81
CA LYS A 24 -6.80 18.55 -4.19
C LYS A 24 -7.49 18.98 -5.49
N ARG A 25 -7.48 18.12 -6.51
CA ARG A 25 -8.17 18.41 -7.78
C ARG A 25 -9.69 18.47 -7.61
N GLY A 26 -10.26 17.56 -6.83
CA GLY A 26 -11.70 17.56 -6.53
C GLY A 26 -12.14 18.81 -5.76
N ALA A 27 -11.35 19.24 -4.77
CA ALA A 27 -11.66 20.43 -3.98
C ALA A 27 -11.60 21.70 -4.83
N GLU A 28 -10.61 21.81 -5.71
CA GLU A 28 -10.54 22.93 -6.67
C GLU A 28 -11.73 22.94 -7.64
N GLN A 29 -12.18 21.75 -8.09
CA GLN A 29 -13.36 21.65 -8.94
C GLN A 29 -14.62 22.11 -8.21
N SER A 30 -14.84 21.64 -6.98
CA SER A 30 -15.96 22.07 -6.12
C SER A 30 -15.94 23.57 -5.87
N ALA A 31 -14.77 24.12 -5.55
CA ALA A 31 -14.61 25.56 -5.30
C ALA A 31 -14.92 26.39 -6.56
N ARG A 32 -14.52 25.92 -7.75
CA ARG A 32 -14.88 26.55 -9.04
C ARG A 32 -16.37 26.53 -9.31
N GLU A 33 -17.03 25.40 -9.08
CA GLU A 33 -18.49 25.27 -9.23
C GLU A 33 -19.23 26.19 -8.26
N GLY A 34 -18.68 26.40 -7.07
CA GLY A 34 -19.18 27.36 -6.09
C GLY A 34 -18.82 28.83 -6.37
N GLY A 35 -18.16 29.15 -7.49
CA GLY A 35 -17.77 30.52 -7.86
C GLY A 35 -16.60 31.10 -7.06
N ARG A 36 -15.81 30.25 -6.41
CA ARG A 36 -14.71 30.61 -5.49
C ARG A 36 -13.38 29.95 -5.89
N PRO A 37 -12.92 30.06 -7.15
CA PRO A 37 -11.70 29.38 -7.60
C PRO A 37 -10.49 29.72 -6.72
N GLY A 38 -9.70 28.71 -6.34
CA GLY A 38 -8.54 28.87 -5.46
C GLY A 38 -8.85 29.14 -3.98
N GLN A 39 -10.12 29.25 -3.58
CA GLN A 39 -10.54 29.45 -2.19
C GLN A 39 -11.28 28.22 -1.68
N TRP A 40 -10.54 27.28 -1.11
CA TRP A 40 -11.12 26.03 -0.64
C TRP A 40 -11.72 26.18 0.76
N THR A 41 -12.91 25.63 0.92
CA THR A 41 -13.56 25.43 2.21
C THR A 41 -13.41 23.98 2.67
N LEU A 42 -13.80 23.70 3.91
CA LEU A 42 -13.91 22.33 4.39
C LEU A 42 -14.98 21.54 3.62
N ASP A 43 -16.04 22.20 3.16
CA ASP A 43 -17.10 21.57 2.37
C ASP A 43 -16.57 21.12 1.00
N ASP A 44 -15.69 21.90 0.36
CA ASP A 44 -15.06 21.52 -0.91
C ASP A 44 -14.17 20.28 -0.74
N LEU A 45 -13.45 20.18 0.38
CA LEU A 45 -12.62 19.02 0.70
C LEU A 45 -13.47 17.78 1.01
N GLU A 46 -14.57 17.96 1.75
CA GLU A 46 -15.48 16.86 2.08
C GLU A 46 -16.23 16.37 0.84
N ALA A 47 -16.70 17.27 -0.02
CA ALA A 47 -17.29 16.94 -1.31
C ALA A 47 -16.31 16.13 -2.18
N ALA A 48 -15.05 16.56 -2.27
CA ALA A 48 -14.02 15.82 -2.99
C ALA A 48 -13.77 14.42 -2.42
N ARG A 49 -13.78 14.27 -1.09
CA ARG A 49 -13.62 12.98 -0.40
C ARG A 49 -14.79 12.05 -0.68
N LEU A 50 -16.02 12.54 -0.54
CA LEU A 50 -17.24 11.77 -0.83
C LEU A 50 -17.27 11.33 -2.29
N PHE A 51 -17.01 12.27 -3.21
CA PHE A 51 -16.97 11.97 -4.63
C PHE A 51 -15.91 10.91 -4.97
N ALA A 52 -14.69 11.05 -4.46
CA ALA A 52 -13.62 10.09 -4.71
C ALA A 52 -13.95 8.69 -4.17
N ASN A 53 -14.61 8.60 -3.02
CA ASN A 53 -14.98 7.32 -2.41
C ASN A 53 -16.17 6.64 -3.11
N GLU A 54 -17.12 7.42 -3.62
CA GLU A 54 -18.33 6.91 -4.27
C GLU A 54 -18.10 6.59 -5.76
N PHE A 55 -17.43 7.50 -6.48
CA PHE A 55 -17.28 7.42 -7.93
C PHE A 55 -15.87 7.02 -8.37
N GLY A 56 -14.89 6.98 -7.45
CA GLY A 56 -13.59 6.41 -7.74
C GLY A 56 -13.75 4.98 -8.27
N ARG A 57 -12.99 4.65 -9.32
CA ARG A 57 -12.90 3.28 -9.84
C ARG A 57 -11.43 2.97 -10.08
N PRO A 58 -10.74 2.35 -9.10
CA PRO A 58 -9.39 1.84 -9.33
C PRO A 58 -9.40 0.92 -10.55
N ARG A 59 -8.34 0.95 -11.38
CA ARG A 59 -8.30 0.18 -12.63
C ARG A 59 -8.69 -1.29 -12.38
N ARG A 60 -9.71 -1.77 -13.09
CA ARG A 60 -10.26 -3.14 -13.04
C ARG A 60 -11.10 -3.48 -11.78
N ALA A 61 -11.52 -2.50 -10.99
CA ALA A 61 -12.47 -2.70 -9.91
C ALA A 61 -13.90 -2.42 -10.38
N ASN A 62 -14.82 -3.34 -10.08
CA ASN A 62 -16.26 -3.15 -10.33
C ASN A 62 -16.98 -2.41 -9.19
N GLN A 63 -16.27 -2.16 -8.08
CA GLN A 63 -16.78 -1.53 -6.88
C GLN A 63 -16.15 -0.15 -6.68
N SER A 64 -16.88 0.76 -6.06
CA SER A 64 -16.32 2.00 -5.52
C SER A 64 -15.33 1.70 -4.38
N PRO A 65 -14.39 2.62 -4.07
CA PRO A 65 -13.56 2.51 -2.88
C PRO A 65 -14.36 2.27 -1.60
N ASP A 66 -15.51 2.93 -1.44
CA ASP A 66 -16.34 2.77 -0.25
C ASP A 66 -17.03 1.41 -0.19
N GLU A 67 -17.56 0.92 -1.32
CA GLU A 67 -18.11 -0.43 -1.44
C GLU A 67 -17.04 -1.50 -1.16
N ALA A 68 -15.86 -1.37 -1.77
CA ALA A 68 -14.74 -2.27 -1.56
C ALA A 68 -14.28 -2.26 -0.10
N TRP A 69 -14.26 -1.09 0.54
CA TRP A 69 -13.94 -0.95 1.95
C TRP A 69 -14.99 -1.65 2.82
N ARG A 70 -16.29 -1.44 2.58
CA ARG A 70 -17.37 -2.09 3.35
C ARG A 70 -17.42 -3.60 3.16
N ALA A 71 -17.19 -4.08 1.93
CA ALA A 71 -17.23 -5.49 1.59
C ALA A 71 -15.94 -6.26 1.97
N ARG A 72 -14.90 -5.58 2.44
CA ARG A 72 -13.61 -6.21 2.73
C ARG A 72 -13.75 -7.32 3.77
N MET A 73 -13.24 -8.50 3.46
CA MET A 73 -13.08 -9.56 4.44
C MET A 73 -11.93 -9.20 5.39
N ARG A 74 -12.14 -9.43 6.69
CA ARG A 74 -11.06 -9.32 7.66
C ARG A 74 -10.14 -10.52 7.53
N ILE A 75 -8.84 -10.28 7.60
CA ILE A 75 -7.84 -11.36 7.65
C ILE A 75 -8.06 -12.15 8.95
N SER A 76 -8.39 -13.42 8.80
CA SER A 76 -8.64 -14.40 9.86
C SER A 76 -7.39 -14.72 10.69
N ALA A 77 -7.57 -15.42 11.82
CA ALA A 77 -6.44 -15.85 12.64
C ALA A 77 -5.62 -16.92 11.90
N GLU A 78 -6.31 -17.83 11.21
CA GLU A 78 -5.75 -18.92 10.44
C GLU A 78 -4.88 -18.40 9.30
N GLU A 79 -5.33 -17.37 8.57
CA GLU A 79 -4.53 -16.72 7.52
C GLU A 79 -3.30 -16.02 8.09
N ARG A 80 -3.40 -15.41 9.27
CA ARG A 80 -2.24 -14.79 9.95
C ARG A 80 -1.22 -15.82 10.38
N ASP A 81 -1.67 -16.94 10.92
CA ASP A 81 -0.81 -18.03 11.38
C ASP A 81 -0.12 -18.72 10.20
N ALA A 82 -0.86 -18.99 9.13
CA ALA A 82 -0.32 -19.52 7.88
C ALA A 82 0.74 -18.57 7.29
N PHE A 83 0.45 -17.27 7.25
CA PHE A 83 1.42 -16.26 6.83
C PHE A 83 2.67 -16.26 7.71
N ALA A 84 2.51 -16.23 9.03
CA ALA A 84 3.63 -16.19 9.96
C ALA A 84 4.53 -17.42 9.85
N ALA A 85 3.95 -18.61 9.69
CA ALA A 85 4.69 -19.85 9.47
C ALA A 85 5.48 -19.82 8.15
N THR A 86 4.82 -19.45 7.06
CA THR A 86 5.43 -19.37 5.72
C THR A 86 6.56 -18.32 5.69
N TYR A 87 6.33 -17.15 6.28
CA TYR A 87 7.32 -16.09 6.40
C TYR A 87 8.56 -16.55 7.18
N ARG A 88 8.40 -17.26 8.32
CA ARG A 88 9.55 -17.76 9.09
C ARG A 88 10.43 -18.69 8.26
N LEU A 89 9.83 -19.60 7.50
CA LEU A 89 10.57 -20.51 6.61
C LEU A 89 11.25 -19.75 5.47
N ALA A 90 10.55 -18.83 4.81
CA ALA A 90 11.10 -18.02 3.74
C ALA A 90 12.28 -17.16 4.22
N ARG A 91 12.18 -16.58 5.42
CA ARG A 91 13.25 -15.80 6.05
C ARG A 91 14.49 -16.65 6.30
N LEU A 92 14.35 -17.85 6.87
CA LEU A 92 15.49 -18.75 7.10
C LEU A 92 16.18 -19.19 5.80
N ARG A 93 15.43 -19.35 4.70
CA ARG A 93 15.98 -19.63 3.37
C ARG A 93 16.79 -18.45 2.85
N GLU A 94 16.26 -17.24 2.98
CA GLU A 94 16.91 -16.02 2.50
C GLU A 94 18.14 -15.62 3.34
N GLU A 95 18.11 -15.87 4.66
CA GLU A 95 19.28 -15.72 5.55
C GLU A 95 20.42 -16.64 5.12
N ARG A 96 20.12 -17.91 4.80
CA ARG A 96 21.09 -18.87 4.27
C ARG A 96 21.63 -18.49 2.89
N ARG A 97 20.76 -17.95 2.02
CA ARG A 97 21.18 -17.48 0.69
C ARG A 97 22.15 -16.29 0.75
N ARG A 98 22.04 -15.48 1.82
CA ARG A 98 22.84 -14.27 2.05
C ARG A 98 23.79 -14.42 3.23
N SER A 99 24.58 -15.48 3.25
CA SER A 99 25.50 -15.78 4.35
C SER A 99 26.97 -15.49 4.03
N SER A 100 27.27 -14.86 2.89
CA SER A 100 28.64 -14.46 2.54
C SER A 100 29.13 -13.32 3.44
N GLU A 101 30.44 -13.16 3.57
CA GLU A 101 31.04 -12.06 4.35
C GLU A 101 30.63 -10.68 3.82
N GLU A 102 30.58 -10.52 2.50
CA GLU A 102 30.10 -9.28 1.85
C GLU A 102 28.64 -8.97 2.20
N ASP A 103 27.77 -9.99 2.22
CA ASP A 103 26.38 -9.81 2.64
C ASP A 103 26.32 -9.39 4.11
N LEU A 104 27.07 -10.06 4.99
CA LEU A 104 27.07 -9.77 6.43
C LEU A 104 27.52 -8.35 6.75
N ALA A 105 28.41 -7.77 5.92
CA ALA A 105 28.84 -6.39 6.03
C ALA A 105 27.81 -5.36 5.50
N ASP A 106 26.79 -5.77 4.73
CA ASP A 106 25.77 -4.87 4.18
C ASP A 106 24.78 -4.41 5.26
N PRO A 107 24.74 -3.12 5.64
CA PRO A 107 23.81 -2.61 6.64
C PRO A 107 22.33 -2.74 6.21
N ARG A 108 22.06 -2.96 4.91
CA ARG A 108 20.72 -3.15 4.36
C ARG A 108 20.33 -4.63 4.24
N ARG A 109 21.22 -5.56 4.63
CA ARG A 109 20.98 -7.01 4.53
C ARG A 109 19.69 -7.44 5.18
N LEU A 110 19.46 -7.07 6.44
CA LEU A 110 18.24 -7.45 7.17
C LEU A 110 16.98 -6.94 6.46
N ALA A 111 16.95 -5.67 6.05
CA ALA A 111 15.82 -5.11 5.33
C ALA A 111 15.59 -5.77 3.95
N ARG A 112 16.65 -6.27 3.29
CA ARG A 112 16.54 -7.04 2.05
C ARG A 112 15.97 -8.44 2.31
N ILE A 113 16.44 -9.11 3.36
CA ILE A 113 15.93 -10.42 3.80
C ILE A 113 14.44 -10.33 4.14
N GLU A 114 14.06 -9.38 4.99
CA GLU A 114 12.67 -9.12 5.41
C GLU A 114 11.74 -8.95 4.20
N ARG A 115 12.11 -8.09 3.25
CA ARG A 115 11.31 -7.83 2.05
C ARG A 115 11.19 -9.06 1.14
N ALA A 116 12.29 -9.77 0.92
CA ALA A 116 12.29 -10.98 0.10
C ALA A 116 11.44 -12.09 0.75
N ALA A 117 11.55 -12.26 2.07
CA ALA A 117 10.76 -13.23 2.83
C ALA A 117 9.26 -12.93 2.79
N VAL A 118 8.87 -11.66 2.96
CA VAL A 118 7.46 -11.24 2.82
C VAL A 118 6.94 -11.53 1.41
N SER A 119 7.66 -11.11 0.37
CA SER A 119 7.23 -11.35 -1.02
C SER A 119 7.11 -12.84 -1.35
N ALA A 120 8.06 -13.65 -0.89
CA ALA A 120 8.04 -15.09 -1.07
C ALA A 120 6.85 -15.74 -0.34
N ALA A 121 6.59 -15.37 0.91
CA ALA A 121 5.45 -15.90 1.67
C ALA A 121 4.10 -15.51 1.03
N LEU A 122 3.96 -14.27 0.57
CA LEU A 122 2.75 -13.82 -0.13
C LEU A 122 2.57 -14.53 -1.47
N ALA A 123 3.65 -14.82 -2.19
CA ALA A 123 3.60 -15.57 -3.44
C ALA A 123 3.24 -17.04 -3.22
N GLU A 124 3.82 -17.68 -2.20
CA GLU A 124 3.53 -19.07 -1.83
C GLU A 124 2.06 -19.23 -1.44
N LEU A 125 1.53 -18.31 -0.62
CA LEU A 125 0.11 -18.26 -0.23
C LEU A 125 -0.82 -17.68 -1.30
N GLN A 126 -0.33 -17.43 -2.52
CA GLN A 126 -1.10 -16.95 -3.67
C GLN A 126 -1.75 -15.55 -3.52
N TYR A 127 -1.36 -14.78 -2.50
CA TYR A 127 -1.77 -13.39 -2.34
C TYR A 127 -1.05 -12.44 -3.30
N LEU A 128 0.16 -12.80 -3.73
CA LEU A 128 0.97 -12.03 -4.67
C LEU A 128 1.29 -12.85 -5.92
N LYS A 129 0.88 -12.36 -7.10
CA LYS A 129 1.28 -12.93 -8.39
C LYS A 129 2.39 -12.09 -8.98
N ILE A 130 3.62 -12.61 -8.99
CA ILE A 130 4.76 -11.95 -9.61
C ILE A 130 4.79 -12.34 -11.09
N ARG A 131 4.51 -11.39 -11.98
CA ARG A 131 4.76 -11.56 -13.42
C ARG A 131 6.19 -11.12 -13.72
N ARG A 132 6.92 -11.94 -14.48
CA ARG A 132 8.15 -11.50 -15.14
C ARG A 132 7.73 -11.06 -16.53
N ASP A 133 7.91 -9.78 -16.82
CA ASP A 133 7.79 -9.21 -18.15
C ASP A 133 9.08 -9.49 -18.95
#